data_AF-A0A7C7QMH0-F1
#
_entry.id   AF-A0A7C7QMH0-F1
#
_cell.length_a   1.000
_cell.length_b   1.000
_cell.length_c   1.000
_cell.angle_alpha   90.00
_cell.angle_beta   90.00
_cell.angle_gamma   90.00
#
_symmetry.space_group_name_H-M   'P 1'
#
loop_
_entity.id
_entity.type
_entity.pdbx_description
1 polymer ?
#
loop_
_entity_poly.entity_id
_entity_poly.type
_entity_poly.pdbx_seq_one_letter_code
_entity_poly.pdbx_strand_id
1 'polypeptide(L)'
;MRTKRTLTPQERRIFHPELKKCPHCGAPLELCGYWRWDKTVQTLEGVISAASRPSRCTNTDCQSKGNRYVSAAGATLSLPESTYGLDVVVRIGWLRERRHQSMAEIHEDLDAQGIQITERHVSNLWHNYLALMACAERMDRARLDEAVAQHGGLILAVDGLQPEGGEEQLWFVRELFTGLTLHAVWLPVVDEATLKRFLAPVAALGYPLLAVISDKETGLPEAVSATWPGVPHQYCQAHYLKNVADPLYTQDRHLKTQMAKEIRREARQTLSELFSP
;
A
#
# COMPACT_ATOMS: atom_id res chain seq x y z
N MET A 1 -3.86 29.77 -2.54
CA MET A 1 -2.86 30.73 -2.02
C MET A 1 -1.92 29.95 -1.10
N ARG A 2 -0.61 29.85 -1.40
CA ARG A 2 0.34 29.13 -0.54
C ARG A 2 0.56 30.00 0.72
N THR A 3 0.02 29.58 1.86
CA THR A 3 0.33 30.22 3.15
C THR A 3 1.84 30.14 3.37
N LYS A 4 2.48 31.28 3.64
CA LYS A 4 3.93 31.32 3.90
C LYS A 4 4.20 30.55 5.18
N ARG A 5 4.84 29.39 5.07
CA ARG A 5 5.21 28.58 6.23
C ARG A 5 6.36 29.27 6.96
N THR A 6 6.14 29.59 8.23
CA THR A 6 7.20 30.06 9.11
C THR A 6 7.68 28.86 9.90
N LEU A 7 8.66 28.15 9.33
CA LEU A 7 9.30 27.00 9.97
C LEU A 7 10.60 27.46 10.61
N THR A 8 10.66 27.42 11.94
CA THR A 8 11.88 27.72 12.69
C THR A 8 12.50 26.40 13.13
N PRO A 9 13.65 25.98 12.54
CA PRO A 9 14.33 24.78 12.98
C PRO A 9 14.79 24.90 14.44
N GLN A 10 14.50 23.89 15.24
CA GLN A 10 14.91 23.81 16.64
C GLN A 10 16.37 23.35 16.76
N GLU A 11 16.83 22.56 15.79
CA GLU A 11 18.21 22.06 15.72
C GLU A 11 18.66 21.81 14.27
N ARG A 12 19.98 21.62 14.10
CA ARG A 12 20.58 21.20 12.84
C ARG A 12 21.19 19.80 12.99
N ARG A 13 20.70 18.85 12.19
CA ARG A 13 21.24 17.48 12.11
C ARG A 13 21.98 17.26 10.79
N ILE A 14 23.22 16.81 10.87
CA ILE A 14 24.04 16.49 9.69
C ILE A 14 24.30 14.99 9.64
N PHE A 15 23.83 14.36 8.58
CA PHE A 15 23.93 12.92 8.37
C PHE A 15 25.14 12.56 7.53
N HIS A 16 25.96 11.68 8.07
CA HIS A 16 27.14 11.08 7.43
C HIS A 16 26.90 9.57 7.24
N PRO A 17 27.47 8.95 6.19
CA PRO A 17 27.37 7.51 6.00
C PRO A 17 27.93 6.77 7.21
N GLU A 18 27.21 5.76 7.66
CA GLU A 18 27.61 4.91 8.79
C GLU A 18 28.81 4.03 8.41
N LEU A 19 28.96 3.76 7.10
CA LEU A 19 30.07 3.03 6.53
C LEU A 19 31.36 3.87 6.54
N LYS A 20 32.42 3.32 7.13
CA LYS A 20 33.78 3.89 7.12
C LYS A 20 34.68 3.29 6.02
N LYS A 21 34.34 2.10 5.53
CA LYS A 21 35.08 1.35 4.51
C LYS A 21 34.16 0.99 3.35
N CYS A 22 34.71 0.96 2.14
CA CYS A 22 33.98 0.57 0.95
C CYS A 22 33.60 -0.92 1.04
N PRO A 23 32.33 -1.30 0.84
CA PRO A 23 31.91 -2.70 0.88
C PRO A 23 32.47 -3.54 -0.28
N HIS A 24 32.97 -2.91 -1.35
CA HIS A 24 33.52 -3.64 -2.51
C HIS A 24 35.02 -3.90 -2.42
N CYS A 25 35.82 -2.94 -1.93
CA CYS A 25 37.28 -3.04 -1.93
C CYS A 25 37.93 -2.85 -0.56
N GLY A 26 37.15 -2.57 0.49
CA GLY A 26 37.67 -2.36 1.85
C GLY A 26 38.42 -1.05 2.10
N ALA A 27 38.71 -0.26 1.05
CA ALA A 27 39.40 1.02 1.17
C ALA A 27 38.57 2.03 1.99
N PRO A 28 39.21 3.01 2.65
CA PRO A 28 38.50 4.06 3.40
C PRO A 28 37.49 4.82 2.54
N LEU A 29 36.39 5.24 3.17
CA LEU A 29 35.46 6.19 2.58
C LEU A 29 35.78 7.61 3.06
N GLU A 30 35.87 8.54 2.12
CA GLU A 30 36.13 9.95 2.39
C GLU A 30 34.86 10.78 2.19
N LEU A 31 34.57 11.71 3.09
CA LEU A 31 33.45 12.63 2.96
C LEU A 31 33.63 13.55 1.75
N CYS A 32 32.58 13.70 0.95
CA CYS A 32 32.59 14.63 -0.18
C CYS A 32 32.54 16.09 0.30
N GLY A 33 33.10 17.03 -0.48
CA GLY A 33 33.09 18.46 -0.15
C GLY A 33 31.75 19.19 -0.37
N TYR A 34 30.65 18.45 -0.57
CA TYR A 34 29.35 19.01 -0.91
C TYR A 34 28.21 18.28 -0.20
N TRP A 35 27.07 18.95 -0.04
CA TRP A 35 25.83 18.35 0.45
C TRP A 35 25.09 17.67 -0.68
N ARG A 36 24.58 16.46 -0.44
CA ARG A 36 23.64 15.81 -1.37
C ARG A 36 22.26 16.47 -1.30
N TRP A 37 21.86 16.90 -0.11
CA TRP A 37 20.68 17.72 0.14
C TRP A 37 20.85 18.45 1.47
N ASP A 38 20.20 19.60 1.59
CA ASP A 38 20.06 20.42 2.80
C ASP A 38 18.65 20.99 2.78
N LYS A 39 17.83 20.66 3.78
CA LYS A 39 16.41 21.01 3.82
C LYS A 39 15.87 21.11 5.24
N THR A 40 14.82 21.90 5.38
CA THR A 40 14.01 21.94 6.60
C THR A 40 12.95 20.85 6.55
N VAL A 41 12.87 20.02 7.59
CA VAL A 41 11.93 18.89 7.70
C VAL A 41 11.05 19.08 8.92
N GLN A 42 9.74 18.97 8.73
CA GLN A 42 8.76 18.89 9.82
C GLN A 42 8.61 17.43 10.24
N THR A 43 8.90 17.14 11.50
CA THR A 43 8.68 15.84 12.15
C THR A 43 7.62 16.01 13.24
N LEU A 44 7.08 14.91 13.77
CA LEU A 44 6.15 14.93 14.90
C LEU A 44 6.81 15.47 16.18
N GLU A 45 8.13 15.39 16.29
CA GLU A 45 8.90 15.92 17.42
C GLU A 45 9.26 17.40 17.27
N GLY A 46 9.16 17.94 16.06
CA GLY A 46 9.51 19.33 15.77
C GLY A 46 10.15 19.56 14.40
N VAL A 47 10.49 20.82 14.15
CA VAL A 47 11.12 21.24 12.90
C VAL A 47 12.64 21.14 13.02
N ILE A 48 13.29 20.45 12.08
CA ILE A 48 14.75 20.32 12.05
C ILE A 48 15.34 20.83 10.72
N SER A 49 16.55 21.38 10.78
CA SER A 49 17.38 21.62 9.59
C SER A 49 18.24 20.38 9.39
N ALA A 50 18.00 19.64 8.31
CA ALA A 50 18.68 18.39 8.04
C ALA A 50 19.54 18.50 6.78
N ALA A 51 20.76 17.98 6.83
CA ALA A 51 21.63 17.88 5.66
C ALA A 51 22.27 16.50 5.56
N SER A 52 22.45 16.00 4.33
CA SER A 52 23.18 14.75 4.07
C SER A 52 24.47 15.04 3.32
N ARG A 53 25.59 14.57 3.88
CA ARG A 53 26.89 14.63 3.23
C ARG A 53 27.33 13.24 2.79
N PRO A 54 27.43 12.96 1.49
CA PRO A 54 27.83 11.63 1.04
C PRO A 54 29.32 11.39 1.24
N SER A 55 29.73 10.12 1.22
CA SER A 55 31.13 9.71 1.11
C SER A 55 31.40 9.01 -0.22
N ARG A 56 32.67 8.95 -0.61
CA ARG A 56 33.17 8.26 -1.80
C ARG A 56 34.32 7.33 -1.43
N CYS A 57 34.51 6.28 -2.21
CA CYS A 57 35.70 5.44 -2.07
C CYS A 57 36.94 6.19 -2.53
N THR A 58 38.03 6.10 -1.77
CA THR A 58 39.33 6.71 -2.12
C THR A 58 40.09 5.91 -3.17
N ASN A 59 39.79 4.61 -3.33
CA ASN A 59 40.41 3.78 -4.35
C ASN A 59 39.85 4.10 -5.74
N THR A 60 40.71 4.64 -6.61
CA THR A 60 40.38 5.04 -7.98
C THR A 60 40.09 3.88 -8.93
N ASP A 61 40.48 2.67 -8.56
CA ASP A 61 40.33 1.45 -9.36
C ASP A 61 39.19 0.56 -8.82
N CYS A 62 38.46 1.04 -7.81
CA CYS A 62 37.31 0.33 -7.26
C CYS A 62 36.18 0.22 -8.31
N GLN A 63 35.51 -0.93 -8.37
CA GLN A 63 34.32 -1.12 -9.21
C GLN A 63 33.19 -0.13 -8.87
N SER A 64 33.13 0.34 -7.63
CA SER A 64 32.16 1.37 -7.19
C SER A 64 32.65 2.81 -7.43
N LYS A 65 33.64 3.03 -8.28
CA LYS A 65 34.12 4.36 -8.63
C LYS A 65 32.96 5.21 -9.14
N GLY A 66 32.84 6.43 -8.62
CA GLY A 66 31.73 7.33 -8.97
C GLY A 66 30.50 7.19 -8.07
N ASN A 67 30.31 6.05 -7.39
CA ASN A 67 29.21 5.90 -6.45
C ASN A 67 29.38 6.80 -5.23
N ARG A 68 28.24 7.11 -4.61
CA ARG A 68 28.17 7.90 -3.38
C ARG A 68 27.42 7.11 -2.33
N TYR A 69 28.07 6.94 -1.18
CA TYR A 69 27.46 6.34 -0.02
C TYR A 69 26.76 7.44 0.77
N VAL A 70 25.55 7.17 1.22
CA VAL A 70 24.71 8.09 1.99
C VAL A 70 24.40 7.48 3.35
N SER A 71 24.02 8.31 4.32
CA SER A 71 23.53 7.83 5.61
C SER A 71 22.22 7.08 5.42
N ALA A 72 22.14 5.86 5.95
CA ALA A 72 20.89 5.13 6.06
C ALA A 72 19.90 5.90 6.93
N ALA A 73 20.33 6.40 8.10
CA ALA A 73 19.49 7.18 8.99
C ALA A 73 18.97 8.48 8.34
N GLY A 74 19.84 9.16 7.56
CA GLY A 74 19.45 10.34 6.80
C GLY A 74 18.47 10.01 5.65
N ALA A 75 18.64 8.86 4.99
CA ALA A 75 17.73 8.40 3.94
C ALA A 75 16.34 8.02 4.49
N THR A 76 16.25 7.56 5.74
CA THR A 76 14.99 7.26 6.42
C THR A 76 14.33 8.48 7.07
N LEU A 77 14.97 9.66 7.05
CA LEU A 77 14.36 10.84 7.65
C LEU A 77 13.12 11.29 6.89
N SER A 78 13.20 11.40 5.57
CA SER A 78 12.14 11.94 4.71
C SER A 78 12.34 11.52 3.27
N LEU A 79 11.24 11.47 2.51
CA LEU A 79 11.29 11.17 1.07
C LEU A 79 12.08 12.25 0.30
N PRO A 80 12.64 11.89 -0.88
CA PRO A 80 13.17 12.87 -1.83
C PRO A 80 12.14 13.97 -2.09
N GLU A 81 12.60 15.22 -2.15
CA GLU A 81 11.77 16.41 -2.42
C GLU A 81 10.63 16.68 -1.41
N SER A 82 10.54 15.91 -0.32
CA SER A 82 9.60 16.14 0.77
C SER A 82 10.24 16.98 1.88
N THR A 83 9.45 17.90 2.45
CA THR A 83 9.77 18.66 3.68
C THR A 83 9.11 18.07 4.92
N TYR A 84 8.58 16.84 4.84
CA TYR A 84 7.94 16.13 5.94
C TYR A 84 8.70 14.85 6.24
N GLY A 85 8.85 14.56 7.53
CA GLY A 85 9.47 13.33 7.99
C GLY A 85 8.63 12.11 7.63
N LEU A 86 9.27 10.94 7.55
CA LEU A 86 8.56 9.68 7.35
C LEU A 86 7.61 9.36 8.51
N ASP A 87 7.91 9.84 9.72
CA ASP A 87 7.02 9.78 10.88
C ASP A 87 5.67 10.48 10.63
N VAL A 88 5.66 11.65 10.00
CA VAL A 88 4.42 12.36 9.60
C VAL A 88 3.66 11.55 8.54
N VAL A 89 4.37 10.99 7.55
CA VAL A 89 3.76 10.14 6.51
C VAL A 89 3.11 8.89 7.13
N VAL A 90 3.82 8.23 8.05
CA VAL A 90 3.31 7.06 8.77
C VAL A 90 2.14 7.43 9.69
N ARG A 91 2.16 8.60 10.35
CA ARG A 91 1.04 9.10 11.16
C ARG A 91 -0.22 9.26 10.32
N ILE A 92 -0.13 9.89 9.15
CA ILE A 92 -1.25 10.03 8.20
C ILE A 92 -1.81 8.66 7.86
N GLY A 93 -0.94 7.72 7.48
CA GLY A 93 -1.37 6.37 7.13
C GLY A 93 -2.03 5.63 8.28
N TRP A 94 -1.47 5.71 9.48
CA TRP A 94 -2.05 5.09 10.68
C TRP A 94 -3.43 5.65 11.02
N LEU A 95 -3.61 6.98 10.96
CA LEU A 95 -4.91 7.60 11.21
C LEU A 95 -5.95 7.19 10.16
N ARG A 96 -5.54 7.09 8.89
CA ARG A 96 -6.44 6.68 7.82
C ARG A 96 -6.86 5.21 7.93
N GLU A 97 -5.90 4.32 8.14
CA GLU A 97 -6.11 2.87 8.12
C GLU A 97 -6.66 2.32 9.44
N ARG A 98 -6.21 2.83 10.59
CA ARG A 98 -6.60 2.32 11.92
C ARG A 98 -7.71 3.10 12.58
N ARG A 99 -7.86 4.39 12.27
CA ARG A 99 -8.90 5.25 12.85
C ARG A 99 -9.97 5.65 11.86
N HIS A 100 -9.84 5.28 10.58
CA HIS A 100 -10.78 5.59 9.51
C HIS A 100 -11.10 7.09 9.36
N GLN A 101 -10.17 7.95 9.80
CA GLN A 101 -10.36 9.40 9.73
C GLN A 101 -10.37 9.89 8.27
N SER A 102 -11.22 10.87 8.00
CA SER A 102 -11.23 11.66 6.77
C SER A 102 -9.97 12.51 6.62
N MET A 103 -9.69 13.00 5.40
CA MET A 103 -8.52 13.86 5.17
C MET A 103 -8.61 15.17 5.97
N ALA A 104 -9.81 15.70 6.18
CA ALA A 104 -10.06 16.87 7.00
C ALA A 104 -9.74 16.60 8.48
N GLU A 105 -10.22 15.49 9.05
CA GLU A 105 -9.91 15.11 10.44
C GLU A 105 -8.41 14.85 10.65
N ILE A 106 -7.74 14.22 9.68
CA ILE A 106 -6.27 14.02 9.74
C ILE A 106 -5.54 15.37 9.68
N HIS A 107 -6.01 16.29 8.84
CA HIS A 107 -5.45 17.63 8.77
C HIS A 107 -5.58 18.38 10.11
N GLU A 108 -6.73 18.29 10.76
CA GLU A 108 -6.96 18.86 12.10
C GLU A 108 -6.05 18.20 13.17
N ASP A 109 -5.89 16.88 13.15
CA ASP A 109 -4.97 16.16 14.08
C ASP A 109 -3.52 16.63 13.93
N LEU A 110 -3.06 16.84 12.69
CA LEU A 110 -1.72 17.32 12.40
C LEU A 110 -1.52 18.80 12.75
N ASP A 111 -2.53 19.64 12.49
CA ASP A 111 -2.50 21.07 12.85
C ASP A 111 -2.45 21.25 14.37
N ALA A 112 -3.20 20.44 15.12
CA ALA A 112 -3.15 20.40 16.58
C ALA A 112 -1.77 19.98 17.13
N GLN A 113 -0.98 19.25 16.35
CA GLN A 113 0.42 18.89 16.66
C GLN A 113 1.43 19.93 16.14
N GLY A 114 0.98 21.04 15.59
CA GLY A 114 1.84 22.10 15.06
C GLY A 114 2.47 21.80 13.70
N ILE A 115 2.01 20.76 13.00
CA ILE A 115 2.48 20.43 11.65
C ILE A 115 1.80 21.36 10.65
N GLN A 116 2.57 22.27 10.06
CA GLN A 116 2.06 23.18 9.04
C GLN A 116 1.90 22.43 7.71
N ILE A 117 0.69 21.96 7.44
CA ILE A 117 0.29 21.24 6.24
C ILE A 117 -1.07 21.74 5.76
N THR A 118 -1.38 21.54 4.49
CA THR A 118 -2.72 21.80 3.95
C THR A 118 -3.42 20.47 3.74
N GLU A 119 -4.73 20.41 3.85
CA GLU A 119 -5.51 19.18 3.60
C GLU A 119 -5.15 18.49 2.26
N ARG A 120 -5.04 19.24 1.15
CA ARG A 120 -4.58 18.69 -0.15
C ARG A 120 -3.23 17.98 -0.07
N HIS A 121 -2.32 18.48 0.77
CA HIS A 121 -1.00 17.89 0.92
C HIS A 121 -1.02 16.68 1.86
N VAL A 122 -1.98 16.61 2.80
CA VAL A 122 -2.27 15.36 3.53
C VAL A 122 -2.65 14.26 2.53
N SER A 123 -3.51 14.55 1.55
CA SER A 123 -3.85 13.59 0.49
C SER A 123 -2.63 13.17 -0.34
N ASN A 124 -1.71 14.08 -0.65
CA ASN A 124 -0.48 13.72 -1.36
C ASN A 124 0.43 12.80 -0.51
N LEU A 125 0.60 13.10 0.78
CA LEU A 125 1.39 12.25 1.68
C LEU A 125 0.72 10.91 1.95
N TRP A 126 -0.61 10.84 1.93
CA TRP A 126 -1.35 9.59 1.96
C TRP A 126 -1.02 8.69 0.76
N HIS A 127 -0.96 9.24 -0.46
CA HIS A 127 -0.53 8.46 -1.63
C HIS A 127 0.93 7.97 -1.49
N ASN A 128 1.81 8.78 -0.91
CA ASN A 128 3.17 8.36 -0.61
C ASN A 128 3.20 7.21 0.41
N TYR A 129 2.36 7.27 1.45
CA TYR A 129 2.21 6.19 2.41
C TYR A 129 1.77 4.89 1.71
N LEU A 130 0.73 4.96 0.86
CA LEU A 130 0.27 3.80 0.10
C LEU A 130 1.37 3.18 -0.76
N ALA A 131 2.14 4.01 -1.46
CA ALA A 131 3.27 3.54 -2.27
C ALA A 131 4.36 2.86 -1.41
N LEU A 132 4.67 3.43 -0.24
CA LEU A 132 5.63 2.85 0.69
C LEU A 132 5.14 1.50 1.24
N MET A 133 3.88 1.40 1.65
CA MET A 133 3.29 0.16 2.13
C MET A 133 3.27 -0.93 1.05
N ALA A 134 2.89 -0.56 -0.18
CA ALA A 134 2.91 -1.49 -1.30
C ALA A 134 4.33 -2.02 -1.60
N CYS A 135 5.36 -1.20 -1.41
CA CYS A 135 6.75 -1.65 -1.54
C CYS A 135 7.18 -2.52 -0.35
N ALA A 136 6.84 -2.14 0.89
CA ALA A 136 7.22 -2.87 2.09
C ALA A 136 6.62 -4.28 2.12
N GLU A 137 5.33 -4.44 1.81
CA GLU A 137 4.66 -5.75 1.78
C GLU A 137 5.29 -6.70 0.75
N ARG A 138 5.63 -6.19 -0.45
CA ARG A 138 6.30 -6.97 -1.49
C ARG A 138 7.72 -7.40 -1.11
N MET A 139 8.33 -6.73 -0.14
CA MET A 139 9.69 -6.99 0.32
C MET A 139 9.76 -7.86 1.58
N ASP A 140 8.63 -8.25 2.18
CA ASP A 140 8.59 -9.06 3.39
C ASP A 140 8.79 -10.56 3.09
N ARG A 141 9.92 -10.87 2.44
CA ARG A 141 10.33 -12.24 2.12
C ARG A 141 10.57 -13.06 3.37
N ALA A 142 11.07 -12.44 4.45
CA ALA A 142 11.31 -13.14 5.71
C ALA A 142 10.04 -13.79 6.27
N ARG A 143 8.90 -13.09 6.19
CA ARG A 143 7.62 -13.63 6.62
C ARG A 143 7.11 -14.76 5.73
N LEU A 144 7.38 -14.70 4.43
CA LEU A 144 7.08 -15.79 3.51
C LEU A 144 7.99 -17.01 3.77
N ASP A 145 9.28 -16.78 4.01
CA ASP A 145 10.24 -17.83 4.38
C ASP A 145 9.81 -18.55 5.67
N GLU A 146 9.36 -17.79 6.67
CA GLU A 146 8.82 -18.34 7.93
C GLU A 146 7.57 -19.19 7.68
N ALA A 147 6.63 -18.71 6.86
CA ALA A 147 5.43 -19.47 6.51
C ALA A 147 5.77 -20.77 5.76
N VAL A 148 6.72 -20.74 4.83
CA VAL A 148 7.20 -21.94 4.12
C VAL A 148 7.87 -22.91 5.08
N ALA A 149 8.72 -22.42 6.00
CA ALA A 149 9.37 -23.26 7.01
C ALA A 149 8.35 -23.93 7.94
N GLN A 150 7.26 -23.24 8.27
CA GLN A 150 6.21 -23.73 9.15
C GLN A 150 5.24 -24.71 8.47
N HIS A 151 4.86 -24.45 7.21
CA HIS A 151 3.77 -25.15 6.53
C HIS A 151 4.21 -26.03 5.35
N GLY A 152 5.49 -25.97 4.96
CA GLY A 152 6.03 -26.70 3.81
C GLY A 152 5.69 -26.08 2.44
N GLY A 153 4.94 -24.98 2.42
CA GLY A 153 4.59 -24.22 1.22
C GLY A 153 3.53 -23.17 1.48
N LEU A 154 3.20 -22.42 0.42
CA LEU A 154 2.25 -21.29 0.48
C LEU A 154 0.89 -21.66 -0.13
N ILE A 155 -0.16 -20.98 0.31
CA ILE A 155 -1.46 -21.03 -0.35
C ILE A 155 -1.76 -19.65 -0.93
N LEU A 156 -2.04 -19.61 -2.23
CA LEU A 156 -2.34 -18.35 -2.93
C LEU A 156 -3.84 -18.21 -3.12
N ALA A 157 -4.38 -17.03 -2.81
CA ALA A 157 -5.69 -16.59 -3.27
C ALA A 157 -5.51 -15.62 -4.45
N VAL A 158 -6.25 -15.86 -5.53
CA VAL A 158 -6.30 -15.00 -6.71
C VAL A 158 -7.71 -14.50 -6.89
N ASP A 159 -7.86 -13.19 -6.96
CA ASP A 159 -9.18 -12.56 -7.01
C ASP A 159 -9.18 -11.29 -7.87
N GLY A 160 -10.35 -10.96 -8.40
CA GLY A 160 -10.62 -9.81 -9.26
C GLY A 160 -11.74 -8.95 -8.68
N LEU A 161 -11.51 -7.65 -8.59
CA LEU A 161 -12.51 -6.67 -8.19
C LEU A 161 -12.88 -5.80 -9.40
N GLN A 162 -14.15 -5.83 -9.78
CA GLN A 162 -14.69 -4.94 -10.80
C GLN A 162 -15.10 -3.61 -10.15
N PRO A 163 -14.37 -2.49 -10.42
CA PRO A 163 -14.82 -1.16 -10.02
C PRO A 163 -16.14 -0.76 -10.72
N GLU A 164 -16.89 0.12 -10.06
CA GLU A 164 -18.10 0.71 -10.63
C GLU A 164 -17.75 1.61 -11.83
N GLY A 165 -18.56 1.59 -12.89
CA GLY A 165 -18.42 2.49 -14.04
C GLY A 165 -17.65 1.95 -15.26
N GLY A 166 -17.31 0.66 -15.30
CA GLY A 166 -16.68 0.03 -16.47
C GLY A 166 -15.16 0.26 -16.59
N GLU A 167 -14.53 0.69 -15.49
CA GLU A 167 -13.08 0.78 -15.37
C GLU A 167 -12.41 -0.61 -15.39
N GLU A 168 -11.09 -0.63 -15.61
CA GLU A 168 -10.28 -1.85 -15.62
C GLU A 168 -10.48 -2.68 -14.34
N GLN A 169 -10.41 -4.01 -14.42
CA GLN A 169 -10.55 -4.86 -13.23
C GLN A 169 -9.28 -4.82 -12.39
N LEU A 170 -9.41 -4.62 -11.08
CA LEU A 170 -8.29 -4.74 -10.16
C LEU A 170 -8.09 -6.21 -9.79
N TRP A 171 -6.96 -6.79 -10.18
CA TRP A 171 -6.59 -8.16 -9.87
C TRP A 171 -5.48 -8.21 -8.85
N PHE A 172 -5.55 -9.16 -7.91
CA PHE A 172 -4.51 -9.35 -6.90
C PHE A 172 -4.28 -10.81 -6.53
N VAL A 173 -3.03 -11.10 -6.13
CA VAL A 173 -2.60 -12.38 -5.57
C VAL A 173 -2.21 -12.15 -4.13
N ARG A 174 -2.82 -12.91 -3.23
CA ARG A 174 -2.58 -12.84 -1.78
C ARG A 174 -2.11 -14.18 -1.25
N GLU A 175 -1.10 -14.18 -0.40
CA GLU A 175 -0.69 -15.37 0.34
C GLU A 175 -1.54 -15.49 1.61
N LEU A 176 -2.10 -16.67 1.89
CA LEU A 176 -3.14 -16.83 2.91
C LEU A 176 -2.65 -16.99 4.35
N PHE A 177 -1.48 -17.60 4.60
CA PHE A 177 -0.97 -17.76 5.96
C PHE A 177 -0.49 -16.43 6.56
N THR A 178 0.16 -15.62 5.75
CA THR A 178 0.70 -14.30 6.11
C THR A 178 -0.31 -13.19 5.81
N GLY A 179 -1.21 -13.39 4.87
CA GLY A 179 -2.12 -12.35 4.40
C GLY A 179 -1.44 -11.25 3.58
N LEU A 180 -0.20 -11.46 3.12
CA LEU A 180 0.54 -10.53 2.28
C LEU A 180 -0.02 -10.48 0.86
N THR A 181 -0.13 -9.27 0.30
CA THR A 181 -0.45 -9.09 -1.13
C THR A 181 0.83 -9.18 -1.95
N LEU A 182 0.98 -10.25 -2.72
CA LEU A 182 2.19 -10.51 -3.51
C LEU A 182 2.20 -9.73 -4.82
N HIS A 183 1.02 -9.55 -5.42
CA HIS A 183 0.90 -8.82 -6.67
C HIS A 183 -0.48 -8.19 -6.79
N ALA A 184 -0.56 -6.99 -7.37
CA ALA A 184 -1.81 -6.30 -7.65
C ALA A 184 -1.65 -5.43 -8.91
N VAL A 185 -2.56 -5.55 -9.87
CA VAL A 185 -2.54 -4.82 -11.14
C VAL A 185 -3.94 -4.52 -11.65
N TRP A 186 -4.08 -3.45 -12.43
CA TRP A 186 -5.27 -3.21 -13.23
C TRP A 186 -5.17 -3.99 -14.54
N LEU A 187 -6.20 -4.78 -14.85
CA LEU A 187 -6.32 -5.57 -16.08
C LEU A 187 -7.49 -5.01 -16.92
N PRO A 188 -7.22 -4.38 -18.07
CA PRO A 188 -8.29 -3.95 -18.98
C PRO A 188 -9.00 -5.12 -19.66
N VAL A 189 -8.30 -6.24 -19.85
CA VAL A 189 -8.81 -7.47 -20.45
C VAL A 189 -8.39 -8.64 -19.58
N VAL A 190 -9.36 -9.48 -19.24
CA VAL A 190 -9.15 -10.70 -18.47
C VAL A 190 -9.32 -11.89 -19.41
N ASP A 191 -8.19 -12.45 -19.83
CA ASP A 191 -8.10 -13.67 -20.60
C ASP A 191 -6.92 -14.52 -20.11
N GLU A 192 -6.78 -15.73 -20.63
CA GLU A 192 -5.71 -16.64 -20.22
C GLU A 192 -4.31 -16.01 -20.39
N ALA A 193 -4.07 -15.21 -21.44
CA ALA A 193 -2.76 -14.63 -21.71
C ALA A 193 -2.44 -13.48 -20.74
N THR A 194 -3.41 -12.60 -20.44
CA THR A 194 -3.23 -11.54 -19.45
C THR A 194 -3.10 -12.10 -18.04
N LEU A 195 -3.87 -13.13 -17.70
CA LEU A 195 -3.77 -13.81 -16.41
C LEU A 195 -2.41 -14.50 -16.21
N LYS A 196 -1.87 -15.19 -17.22
CA LYS A 196 -0.51 -15.76 -17.15
C LYS A 196 0.56 -14.68 -16.90
N ARG A 197 0.48 -13.57 -17.63
CA ARG A 197 1.40 -12.44 -17.43
C ARG A 197 1.29 -11.84 -16.04
N PHE A 198 0.08 -11.78 -15.51
CA PHE A 198 -0.21 -11.33 -14.15
C PHE A 198 0.36 -12.29 -13.09
N LEU A 199 0.28 -13.61 -13.28
CA LEU A 199 0.79 -14.58 -12.32
C LEU A 199 2.32 -14.75 -12.38
N ALA A 200 2.96 -14.44 -13.52
CA ALA A 200 4.39 -14.68 -13.74
C ALA A 200 5.34 -14.04 -12.70
N PRO A 201 5.16 -12.78 -12.24
CA PRO A 201 6.00 -12.20 -11.19
C PRO A 201 5.92 -12.95 -9.86
N VAL A 202 4.77 -13.53 -9.53
CA VAL A 202 4.57 -14.34 -8.32
C VAL A 202 5.27 -15.69 -8.48
N ALA A 203 5.13 -16.33 -9.65
CA ALA A 203 5.83 -17.58 -9.95
C ALA A 203 7.36 -17.42 -9.88
N ALA A 204 7.89 -16.28 -10.33
CA ALA A 204 9.31 -15.95 -10.27
C ALA A 204 9.86 -15.80 -8.84
N LEU A 205 9.01 -15.72 -7.81
CA LEU A 205 9.46 -15.77 -6.41
C LEU A 205 10.00 -17.15 -6.03
N GLY A 206 9.57 -18.22 -6.72
CA GLY A 206 10.14 -19.56 -6.57
C GLY A 206 9.75 -20.30 -5.28
N TYR A 207 8.71 -19.87 -4.57
CA TYR A 207 8.24 -20.56 -3.37
C TYR A 207 7.44 -21.83 -3.70
N PRO A 208 7.54 -22.90 -2.89
CA PRO A 208 6.69 -24.07 -3.02
C PRO A 208 5.24 -23.71 -2.72
N LEU A 209 4.32 -24.19 -3.56
CA LEU A 209 2.88 -23.95 -3.39
C LEU A 209 2.16 -25.24 -2.98
N LEU A 210 1.27 -25.12 -2.01
CA LEU A 210 0.37 -26.19 -1.57
C LEU A 210 -0.93 -26.19 -2.36
N ALA A 211 -1.47 -25.00 -2.66
CA ALA A 211 -2.70 -24.83 -3.44
C ALA A 211 -2.85 -23.40 -3.94
N VAL A 212 -3.72 -23.24 -4.94
CA VAL A 212 -4.24 -21.95 -5.41
C VAL A 212 -5.76 -21.95 -5.25
N ILE A 213 -6.31 -20.88 -4.68
CA ILE A 213 -7.73 -20.66 -4.48
C ILE A 213 -8.15 -19.45 -5.33
N SER A 214 -9.24 -19.56 -6.08
CA SER A 214 -9.77 -18.44 -6.85
C SER A 214 -11.28 -18.49 -7.02
N ASP A 215 -11.89 -17.41 -7.51
CA ASP A 215 -13.24 -17.52 -8.08
C ASP A 215 -13.23 -18.31 -9.40
N LYS A 216 -14.42 -18.65 -9.90
CA LYS A 216 -14.65 -19.36 -11.16
C LYS A 216 -14.62 -18.41 -12.37
N GLU A 217 -13.55 -17.62 -12.47
CA GLU A 217 -13.33 -16.74 -13.61
C GLU A 217 -12.85 -17.54 -14.84
N THR A 218 -13.27 -17.13 -16.03
CA THR A 218 -12.93 -17.85 -17.27
C THR A 218 -11.45 -17.68 -17.58
N GLY A 219 -10.75 -18.77 -17.94
CA GLY A 219 -9.32 -18.74 -18.29
C GLY A 219 -8.37 -18.74 -17.09
N LEU A 220 -8.88 -18.55 -15.87
CA LEU A 220 -8.07 -18.56 -14.66
C LEU A 220 -7.58 -19.97 -14.27
N PRO A 221 -8.40 -21.04 -14.31
CA PRO A 221 -7.91 -22.39 -14.10
C PRO A 221 -6.78 -22.78 -15.08
N GLU A 222 -6.93 -22.42 -16.36
CA GLU A 222 -5.94 -22.66 -17.41
C GLU A 222 -4.65 -21.86 -17.16
N ALA A 223 -4.78 -20.58 -16.80
CA ALA A 223 -3.63 -19.74 -16.45
C ALA A 223 -2.88 -20.26 -15.22
N VAL A 224 -3.59 -20.71 -14.18
CA VAL A 224 -3.02 -21.32 -12.98
C VAL A 224 -2.30 -22.61 -13.34
N SER A 225 -2.95 -23.52 -14.08
CA SER A 225 -2.34 -24.81 -14.47
C SER A 225 -1.11 -24.63 -15.35
N ALA A 226 -1.08 -23.60 -16.20
CA ALA A 226 0.09 -23.30 -17.03
C ALA A 226 1.24 -22.67 -16.23
N THR A 227 0.91 -21.86 -15.21
CA THR A 227 1.91 -21.18 -14.38
C THR A 227 2.51 -22.11 -13.34
N TRP A 228 1.68 -22.98 -12.74
CA TRP A 228 2.08 -23.93 -11.70
C TRP A 228 1.55 -25.33 -12.01
N PRO A 229 2.19 -26.08 -12.92
CA PRO A 229 1.78 -27.42 -13.27
C PRO A 229 1.77 -28.35 -12.05
N GLY A 230 0.65 -29.06 -11.83
CA GLY A 230 0.50 -30.03 -10.74
C GLY A 230 0.16 -29.45 -9.37
N VAL A 231 0.09 -28.12 -9.22
CA VAL A 231 -0.42 -27.49 -7.99
C VAL A 231 -1.94 -27.64 -7.93
N PRO A 232 -2.51 -28.14 -6.83
CA PRO A 232 -3.95 -28.21 -6.65
C PRO A 232 -4.62 -26.83 -6.79
N HIS A 233 -5.68 -26.76 -7.58
CA HIS A 233 -6.51 -25.57 -7.73
C HIS A 233 -7.91 -25.82 -7.17
N GLN A 234 -8.41 -24.89 -6.37
CA GLN A 234 -9.72 -24.97 -5.73
C GLN A 234 -10.52 -23.69 -5.99
N TYR A 235 -11.82 -23.83 -6.27
CA TYR A 235 -12.72 -22.69 -6.29
C TYR A 235 -13.08 -22.21 -4.88
N CYS A 236 -13.12 -20.89 -4.71
CA CYS A 236 -13.43 -20.23 -3.46
C CYS A 236 -14.83 -20.62 -2.97
N GLN A 237 -14.90 -21.29 -1.82
CA GLN A 237 -16.18 -21.70 -1.22
C GLN A 237 -17.04 -20.51 -0.81
N ALA A 238 -16.43 -19.39 -0.41
CA ALA A 238 -17.16 -18.19 -0.05
C ALA A 238 -17.90 -17.59 -1.25
N HIS A 239 -17.24 -17.49 -2.42
CA HIS A 239 -17.89 -17.06 -3.66
C HIS A 239 -18.99 -18.02 -4.09
N TYR A 240 -18.74 -19.33 -4.01
CA TYR A 240 -19.77 -20.33 -4.30
C TYR A 240 -21.02 -20.15 -3.42
N LEU A 241 -20.86 -20.08 -2.10
CA LEU A 241 -21.97 -19.94 -1.15
C LEU A 241 -22.73 -18.62 -1.36
N LYS A 242 -22.00 -17.54 -1.64
CA LYS A 242 -22.61 -16.24 -1.99
C LYS A 242 -23.47 -16.35 -3.24
N ASN A 243 -22.94 -16.93 -4.33
CA ASN A 243 -23.66 -17.10 -5.58
C ASN A 243 -24.90 -18.00 -5.43
N VAL A 244 -24.84 -19.03 -4.58
CA VAL A 244 -26.00 -19.89 -4.25
C VAL A 244 -27.07 -19.10 -3.48
N ALA A 245 -26.67 -18.15 -2.63
CA ALA A 245 -27.59 -17.33 -1.84
C ALA A 245 -28.19 -16.15 -2.62
N ASP A 246 -27.62 -15.76 -3.77
CA ASP A 246 -28.05 -14.58 -4.54
C ASP A 246 -29.56 -14.56 -4.86
N PRO A 247 -30.20 -15.65 -5.32
CA PRO A 247 -31.65 -15.63 -5.57
C PRO A 247 -32.48 -15.31 -4.32
N LEU A 248 -32.05 -15.78 -3.14
CA LEU A 248 -32.69 -15.49 -1.86
C LEU A 248 -32.51 -14.01 -1.51
N TYR A 249 -31.30 -13.46 -1.68
CA TYR A 249 -31.05 -12.04 -1.47
C TYR A 249 -31.86 -11.15 -2.41
N THR A 250 -32.05 -11.55 -3.66
CA THR A 250 -32.91 -10.82 -4.62
C THR A 250 -34.35 -10.78 -4.12
N GLN A 251 -34.90 -11.92 -3.70
CA GLN A 251 -36.26 -11.98 -3.15
C GLN A 251 -36.42 -11.14 -1.87
N ASP A 252 -35.45 -11.22 -0.94
CA ASP A 252 -35.44 -10.42 0.29
C ASP A 252 -35.40 -8.91 -0.01
N ARG A 253 -34.57 -8.46 -0.97
CA ARG A 253 -34.55 -7.06 -1.42
C ARG A 253 -35.89 -6.61 -2.00
N HIS A 254 -36.57 -7.47 -2.76
CA HIS A 254 -37.90 -7.18 -3.29
C HIS A 254 -38.93 -7.02 -2.17
N LEU A 255 -38.95 -7.95 -1.21
CA LEU A 255 -39.83 -7.89 -0.05
C LEU A 255 -39.57 -6.63 0.78
N LYS A 256 -38.32 -6.32 1.11
CA LYS A 256 -37.92 -5.09 1.80
C LYS A 256 -38.44 -3.84 1.08
N THR A 257 -38.34 -3.81 -0.25
CA THR A 257 -38.82 -2.69 -1.07
C THR A 257 -40.34 -2.58 -1.03
N GLN A 258 -41.06 -3.70 -1.06
CA GLN A 258 -42.53 -3.73 -0.95
C GLN A 258 -42.98 -3.25 0.44
N MET A 259 -42.41 -3.80 1.52
CA MET A 259 -42.70 -3.37 2.89
C MET A 259 -42.44 -1.88 3.09
N ALA A 260 -41.31 -1.36 2.59
CA ALA A 260 -41.01 0.07 2.67
C ALA A 260 -42.03 0.94 1.92
N LYS A 261 -42.60 0.47 0.80
CA LYS A 261 -43.68 1.18 0.08
C LYS A 261 -44.98 1.16 0.87
N GLU A 262 -45.35 0.02 1.45
CA GLU A 262 -46.56 -0.12 2.25
C GLU A 262 -46.52 0.75 3.51
N ILE A 263 -45.43 0.68 4.27
CA ILE A 263 -45.21 1.51 5.46
C ILE A 263 -45.29 2.99 5.09
N ARG A 264 -44.67 3.43 3.99
CA ARG A 264 -44.75 4.83 3.54
C ARG A 264 -46.17 5.24 3.13
N ARG A 265 -46.95 4.34 2.54
CA ARG A 265 -48.34 4.60 2.16
C ARG A 265 -49.22 4.76 3.40
N GLU A 266 -49.12 3.83 4.35
CA GLU A 266 -49.87 3.89 5.61
C GLU A 266 -49.48 5.13 6.42
N ALA A 267 -48.18 5.39 6.58
CA ALA A 267 -47.72 6.59 7.29
C ALA A 267 -48.22 7.89 6.64
N ARG A 268 -48.26 7.97 5.31
CA ARG A 268 -48.85 9.14 4.61
C ARG A 268 -50.35 9.26 4.85
N GLN A 269 -51.08 8.14 4.87
CA GLN A 269 -52.52 8.13 5.10
C GLN A 269 -52.83 8.59 6.53
N THR A 270 -52.14 8.04 7.53
CA THR A 270 -52.28 8.45 8.94
C THR A 270 -51.88 9.91 9.16
N LEU A 271 -50.78 10.38 8.53
CA LEU A 271 -50.40 11.79 8.58
C LEU A 271 -51.47 12.68 7.93
N SER A 272 -52.05 12.26 6.80
CA SER A 272 -53.15 13.00 6.17
C SER A 272 -54.38 13.07 7.07
N GLU A 273 -54.73 11.99 7.77
CA GLU A 273 -55.88 11.95 8.69
C GLU A 273 -55.65 12.81 9.94
N LEU A 274 -54.43 12.84 10.48
CA LEU A 274 -54.07 13.66 11.66
C LEU A 274 -53.96 15.16 11.38
N PHE A 275 -53.68 15.53 10.12
CA PHE A 275 -53.45 16.91 9.70
C PHE A 275 -54.49 17.44 8.70
N SER A 276 -55.61 16.73 8.51
CA SER A 276 -56.78 17.26 7.81
C SER A 276 -57.56 18.22 8.73
N PRO A 277 -57.96 19.41 8.24
CA PRO A 277 -58.61 20.46 9.04
C PRO A 277 -60.01 20.11 9.53
#